data_AF-A0AAV2PQR4-F1
#
_entry.id   AF-A0AAV2PQR4-F1
#
_cell.length_a   1.000
_cell.length_b   1.000
_cell.length_c   1.000
_cell.angle_alpha   90.00
_cell.angle_beta   90.00
_cell.angle_gamma   90.00
#
_symmetry.space_group_name_H-M   'P 1'
#
loop_
_entity.id
_entity.type
_entity.pdbx_description
1 polymer ?
#
loop_
_entity_poly.entity_id
_entity_poly.type
_entity_poly.pdbx_seq_one_letter_code
_entity_poly.pdbx_strand_id
1 'polypeptide(L)'
;MSLFKARDWWSTVVEEECDVGCLLICNINNEDPPKDKIIVGGFSGTLRIFDPQGHTTEDGTVSYDYRPDHVLLETTLNYPIIQLAAGKFVSGSDENHLLVLYPDRLTVYSLIVTTGQTGYGHQSKLNTAYQHMFQRHAHSLVTGHFGSVKGKDLFAVLSLDGCITVYEQESIGFSCFLPGFLLPGPWGYTPKSDSFLVVGADWSLQCYKYQSLATSNENEKDTNNKSGGRRLAPEWTYQLGEAVLDVIVLSPQGFPPCIVILTHHSFFCFKDNGVLKFVKKLEYNPSSFTAYYI
;
A
#
# COMPACT_ATOMS: atom_id res chain seq x y z
N MET A 1 12.36 -3.41 -34.24
CA MET A 1 11.44 -4.53 -33.91
C MET A 1 11.92 -5.15 -32.61
N SER A 2 11.09 -5.19 -31.56
CA SER A 2 11.49 -5.81 -30.28
C SER A 2 11.53 -7.32 -30.41
N LEU A 3 12.62 -7.94 -29.96
CA LEU A 3 12.81 -9.40 -29.92
C LEU A 3 11.85 -10.06 -28.91
N PHE A 4 11.46 -9.32 -27.88
CA PHE A 4 10.56 -9.77 -26.83
C PHE A 4 9.26 -8.96 -26.86
N LYS A 5 8.13 -9.67 -26.79
CA LYS A 5 6.80 -9.07 -26.65
C LYS A 5 6.13 -9.66 -25.42
N ALA A 6 5.38 -8.83 -24.70
CA ALA A 6 4.46 -9.33 -23.70
C ALA A 6 3.49 -10.32 -24.35
N ARG A 7 3.21 -11.41 -23.66
CA ARG A 7 2.19 -12.37 -24.06
C ARG A 7 0.98 -12.12 -23.18
N ASP A 8 0.04 -11.36 -23.73
CA ASP A 8 -1.20 -11.06 -23.04
C ASP A 8 -2.01 -12.35 -22.94
N TRP A 9 -2.38 -12.72 -21.71
CA TRP A 9 -3.22 -13.87 -21.45
C TRP A 9 -4.64 -13.44 -21.11
N TRP A 10 -4.81 -12.29 -20.44
CA TRP A 10 -6.09 -11.70 -20.09
C TRP A 10 -5.94 -10.17 -20.06
N SER A 11 -6.96 -9.45 -20.52
CA SER A 11 -6.97 -7.98 -20.48
C SER A 11 -8.40 -7.45 -20.50
N THR A 12 -8.65 -6.36 -19.79
CA THR A 12 -9.88 -5.57 -19.88
C THR A 12 -9.55 -4.09 -19.83
N VAL A 13 -10.48 -3.24 -20.27
CA VAL A 13 -10.34 -1.78 -20.23
C VAL A 13 -11.21 -1.25 -19.10
N VAL A 14 -10.60 -0.46 -18.22
CA VAL A 14 -11.29 0.27 -17.15
C VAL A 14 -11.23 1.76 -17.49
N GLU A 15 -12.38 2.36 -17.80
CA GLU A 15 -12.47 3.77 -18.22
C GLU A 15 -12.48 4.73 -17.01
N GLU A 16 -11.42 4.68 -16.19
CA GLU A 16 -11.30 5.52 -14.99
C GLU A 16 -9.88 6.06 -14.83
N GLU A 17 -9.77 7.22 -14.19
CA GLU A 17 -8.50 7.76 -13.74
C GLU A 17 -8.05 7.03 -12.47
N CYS A 18 -6.83 6.52 -12.50
CA CYS A 18 -6.19 5.74 -11.45
C CYS A 18 -4.71 6.15 -11.33
N ASP A 19 -4.11 5.86 -10.19
CA ASP A 19 -2.69 6.08 -9.93
C ASP A 19 -2.05 4.82 -9.28
N VAL A 20 -0.77 4.89 -8.89
CA VAL A 20 0.02 3.74 -8.39
C VAL A 20 -0.66 3.00 -7.24
N GLY A 21 -1.38 3.70 -6.35
CA GLY A 21 -2.09 3.10 -5.21
C GLY A 21 -3.40 2.35 -5.55
N CYS A 22 -3.87 2.45 -6.80
CA CYS A 22 -5.20 1.99 -7.21
C CYS A 22 -5.26 0.53 -7.67
N LEU A 23 -4.12 -0.16 -7.77
CA LEU A 23 -4.04 -1.56 -8.18
C LEU A 23 -3.53 -2.42 -7.02
N LEU A 24 -4.28 -3.48 -6.70
CA LEU A 24 -3.92 -4.44 -5.66
C LEU A 24 -4.15 -5.87 -6.16
N ILE A 25 -3.19 -6.75 -5.86
CA ILE A 25 -3.28 -8.18 -6.18
C ILE A 25 -3.18 -8.94 -4.86
N CYS A 26 -4.23 -9.67 -4.50
CA CYS A 26 -4.24 -10.49 -3.28
C CYS A 26 -5.38 -11.51 -3.26
N ASN A 27 -5.23 -12.56 -2.45
CA ASN A 27 -6.28 -13.49 -2.09
C ASN A 27 -7.28 -12.84 -1.11
N ILE A 28 -8.12 -11.94 -1.62
CA ILE A 28 -9.04 -11.13 -0.81
C ILE A 28 -10.29 -11.91 -0.33
N ASN A 29 -10.63 -12.99 -1.03
CA ASN A 29 -11.73 -13.87 -0.64
C ASN A 29 -11.30 -15.03 0.26
N ASN A 30 -10.03 -15.03 0.70
CA ASN A 30 -9.47 -16.01 1.63
C ASN A 30 -9.70 -17.46 1.16
N GLU A 31 -9.61 -17.70 -0.14
CA GLU A 31 -9.74 -19.05 -0.71
C GLU A 31 -8.60 -19.95 -0.24
N ASP A 32 -8.92 -21.23 -0.05
CA ASP A 32 -7.97 -22.31 0.18
C ASP A 32 -8.22 -23.40 -0.90
N PRO A 33 -7.31 -23.60 -1.88
CA PRO A 33 -5.98 -23.01 -2.00
C PRO A 33 -5.99 -21.49 -2.32
N PRO A 34 -4.94 -20.75 -1.92
CA PRO A 34 -4.88 -19.32 -2.14
C PRO A 34 -4.83 -18.97 -3.63
N LYS A 35 -5.74 -18.08 -4.03
CA LYS A 35 -5.83 -17.58 -5.40
C LYS A 35 -6.01 -16.06 -5.40
N ASP A 36 -5.04 -15.36 -5.97
CA ASP A 36 -5.09 -13.90 -6.04
C ASP A 36 -6.16 -13.39 -6.99
N LYS A 37 -6.76 -12.26 -6.61
CA LYS A 37 -7.73 -11.50 -7.40
C LYS A 37 -7.11 -10.15 -7.75
N ILE A 38 -7.55 -9.56 -8.87
CA ILE A 38 -7.11 -8.23 -9.29
C ILE A 38 -8.14 -7.23 -8.78
N ILE A 39 -7.71 -6.28 -7.97
CA ILE A 39 -8.57 -5.24 -7.39
C ILE A 39 -8.13 -3.90 -7.96
N VAL A 40 -9.07 -3.17 -8.54
CA VAL A 40 -8.85 -1.86 -9.15
C VAL A 40 -9.82 -0.86 -8.54
N GLY A 41 -9.29 0.24 -7.99
CA GLY A 41 -10.07 1.37 -7.53
C GLY A 41 -9.83 2.61 -8.40
N GLY A 42 -10.87 3.41 -8.65
CA GLY A 42 -10.75 4.64 -9.42
C GLY A 42 -10.99 5.91 -8.59
N PHE A 43 -10.55 7.05 -9.10
CA PHE A 43 -10.83 8.37 -8.50
C PHE A 43 -12.31 8.78 -8.59
N SER A 44 -13.09 8.15 -9.46
CA SER A 44 -14.55 8.23 -9.48
C SER A 44 -15.21 7.54 -8.26
N GLY A 45 -14.45 6.73 -7.53
CA GLY A 45 -14.94 5.94 -6.41
C GLY A 45 -15.48 4.56 -6.78
N THR A 46 -15.32 4.14 -8.03
CA THR A 46 -15.65 2.75 -8.41
C THR A 46 -14.56 1.80 -7.96
N LEU A 47 -14.96 0.64 -7.46
CA LEU A 47 -14.10 -0.46 -7.07
C LEU A 47 -14.53 -1.71 -7.84
N ARG A 48 -13.58 -2.33 -8.53
CA ARG A 48 -13.77 -3.58 -9.27
C ARG A 48 -12.85 -4.66 -8.74
N ILE A 49 -13.38 -5.87 -8.58
CA ILE A 49 -12.62 -7.07 -8.24
C ILE A 49 -12.79 -8.06 -9.37
N PHE A 50 -11.69 -8.45 -10.00
CA PHE A 50 -11.65 -9.42 -11.08
C PHE A 50 -11.04 -10.74 -10.60
N ASP A 51 -11.61 -11.83 -11.08
CA ASP A 51 -11.06 -13.17 -11.03
C ASP A 51 -10.85 -13.69 -12.46
N PRO A 52 -9.69 -13.41 -13.09
CA PRO A 52 -9.40 -13.95 -14.40
C PRO A 52 -9.35 -15.48 -14.37
N GLN A 53 -10.14 -16.13 -15.22
CA GLN A 53 -10.17 -17.58 -15.34
C GLN A 53 -10.02 -18.01 -16.80
N GLY A 54 -9.42 -19.19 -17.01
CA GLY A 54 -9.47 -19.85 -18.30
C GLY A 54 -10.84 -20.49 -18.50
N HIS A 55 -11.34 -20.48 -19.73
CA HIS A 55 -12.58 -21.16 -20.08
C HIS A 55 -12.41 -22.01 -21.32
N THR A 56 -13.18 -23.09 -21.40
CA THR A 56 -13.17 -23.98 -22.56
C THR A 56 -14.12 -23.42 -23.62
N THR A 57 -13.58 -23.12 -24.79
CA THR A 57 -14.34 -22.75 -25.99
C THR A 57 -15.12 -23.94 -26.56
N GLU A 58 -16.08 -23.68 -27.45
CA GLU A 58 -16.88 -24.72 -28.12
C GLU A 58 -16.01 -25.75 -28.87
N ASP A 59 -14.83 -25.32 -29.34
CA ASP A 59 -13.84 -26.16 -30.03
C ASP A 59 -12.99 -27.02 -29.06
N GLY A 60 -13.25 -26.97 -27.76
CA GLY A 60 -12.51 -27.71 -26.73
C GLY A 60 -11.15 -27.12 -26.38
N THR A 61 -10.83 -25.92 -26.88
CA THR A 61 -9.57 -25.21 -26.55
C THR A 61 -9.76 -24.29 -25.35
N VAL A 62 -8.77 -24.19 -24.47
CA VAL A 62 -8.81 -23.27 -23.33
C VAL A 62 -8.40 -21.88 -23.80
N SER A 63 -9.30 -20.91 -23.69
CA SER A 63 -9.03 -19.49 -23.92
C SER A 63 -9.06 -18.72 -22.59
N TYR A 64 -8.40 -17.57 -22.58
CA TYR A 64 -8.22 -16.73 -21.40
C TYR A 64 -8.68 -15.28 -21.65
N ASP A 65 -9.44 -15.08 -22.72
CA ASP A 65 -10.06 -13.81 -23.07
C ASP A 65 -11.06 -13.34 -22.00
N TYR A 66 -11.24 -12.02 -21.93
CA TYR A 66 -12.12 -11.41 -20.94
C TYR A 66 -13.57 -11.85 -21.14
N ARG A 67 -14.23 -12.17 -20.03
CA ARG A 67 -15.65 -12.45 -19.96
C ARG A 67 -16.29 -11.70 -18.78
N PRO A 68 -17.58 -11.33 -18.87
CA PRO A 68 -18.26 -10.62 -17.78
C PRO A 68 -18.31 -11.38 -16.45
N ASP A 69 -18.29 -12.72 -16.48
CA ASP A 69 -18.25 -13.57 -15.28
C ASP A 69 -16.89 -13.53 -14.56
N HIS A 70 -15.84 -12.95 -15.16
CA HIS A 70 -14.59 -12.66 -14.47
C HIS A 70 -14.71 -11.48 -13.50
N VAL A 71 -15.80 -10.69 -13.55
CA VAL A 71 -16.04 -9.61 -12.58
C VAL A 71 -16.72 -10.18 -11.35
N LEU A 72 -15.96 -10.32 -10.25
CA LEU A 72 -16.51 -10.79 -8.97
C LEU A 72 -17.39 -9.75 -8.31
N LEU A 73 -16.97 -8.48 -8.39
CA LEU A 73 -17.66 -7.36 -7.78
C LEU A 73 -17.37 -6.08 -8.57
N GLU A 74 -18.42 -5.30 -8.81
CA GLU A 74 -18.31 -3.91 -9.21
C GLU A 74 -19.26 -3.08 -8.33
N THR A 75 -18.72 -2.05 -7.67
CA THR A 75 -19.51 -1.18 -6.80
C THR A 75 -18.95 0.24 -6.79
N THR A 76 -19.83 1.22 -6.57
CA THR A 76 -19.45 2.63 -6.44
C THR A 76 -19.50 3.03 -4.98
N LEU A 77 -18.34 3.40 -4.42
CA LEU A 77 -18.15 3.80 -3.03
C LEU A 77 -18.39 5.31 -2.82
N ASN A 78 -18.68 6.07 -3.90
CA ASN A 78 -19.00 7.51 -3.93
C ASN A 78 -17.90 8.47 -3.47
N TYR A 79 -16.68 7.98 -3.21
CA TYR A 79 -15.54 8.78 -2.79
C TYR A 79 -14.28 8.39 -3.57
N PRO A 80 -13.38 9.32 -3.91
CA PRO A 80 -12.15 9.00 -4.64
C PRO A 80 -11.28 8.01 -3.87
N ILE A 81 -10.91 6.91 -4.53
CA ILE A 81 -10.02 5.90 -3.95
C ILE A 81 -8.58 6.33 -4.20
N ILE A 82 -7.85 6.66 -3.13
CA ILE A 82 -6.45 7.08 -3.21
C ILE A 82 -5.53 5.86 -3.25
N GLN A 83 -5.77 4.89 -2.38
CA GLN A 83 -4.91 3.72 -2.24
C GLN A 83 -5.69 2.51 -1.72
N LEU A 84 -5.34 1.33 -2.21
CA LEU A 84 -5.84 0.05 -1.75
C LEU A 84 -4.74 -0.73 -1.01
N ALA A 85 -5.13 -1.45 0.03
CA ALA A 85 -4.26 -2.42 0.69
C ALA A 85 -5.06 -3.65 1.16
N ALA A 86 -4.38 -4.78 1.32
CA ALA A 86 -4.94 -5.98 1.92
C ALA A 86 -4.05 -6.50 3.05
N GLY A 87 -4.68 -7.09 4.06
CA GLY A 87 -4.00 -7.65 5.22
C GLY A 87 -4.96 -7.96 6.37
N LYS A 88 -4.39 -8.34 7.51
CA LYS A 88 -5.10 -8.71 8.74
C LYS A 88 -5.48 -7.48 9.56
N PHE A 89 -6.43 -6.70 9.05
CA PHE A 89 -6.81 -5.40 9.62
C PHE A 89 -7.91 -5.48 10.68
N VAL A 90 -8.49 -6.63 10.96
CA VAL A 90 -9.58 -6.79 11.95
C VAL A 90 -9.08 -7.58 13.16
N SER A 91 -9.35 -7.06 14.36
CA SER A 91 -8.99 -7.71 15.62
C SER A 91 -9.66 -9.08 15.76
N GLY A 92 -8.86 -10.11 15.98
CA GLY A 92 -9.35 -11.48 16.21
C GLY A 92 -9.72 -12.26 14.94
N SER A 93 -9.50 -11.69 13.76
CA SER A 93 -9.58 -12.42 12.49
C SER A 93 -8.18 -12.59 11.89
N ASP A 94 -7.92 -13.78 11.35
CA ASP A 94 -6.71 -14.09 10.58
C ASP A 94 -6.90 -13.93 9.07
N GLU A 95 -8.08 -13.48 8.64
CA GLU A 95 -8.45 -13.30 7.24
C GLU A 95 -7.90 -11.98 6.67
N ASN A 96 -7.64 -11.97 5.36
CA ASN A 96 -7.36 -10.77 4.61
C ASN A 96 -8.62 -9.92 4.47
N HIS A 97 -8.48 -8.63 4.77
CA HIS A 97 -9.49 -7.61 4.62
C HIS A 97 -9.02 -6.57 3.61
N LEU A 98 -9.97 -5.93 2.92
CA LEU A 98 -9.67 -4.86 1.98
C LEU A 98 -9.71 -3.53 2.73
N LEU A 99 -8.61 -2.80 2.72
CA LEU A 99 -8.52 -1.45 3.23
C LEU A 99 -8.55 -0.48 2.04
N VAL A 100 -9.48 0.46 2.08
CA VAL A 100 -9.63 1.52 1.07
C VAL A 100 -9.35 2.87 1.73
N LEU A 101 -8.34 3.57 1.23
CA LEU A 101 -7.99 4.93 1.64
C LEU A 101 -8.71 5.95 0.76
N TYR A 102 -9.33 6.92 1.41
CA TYR A 102 -9.97 8.08 0.79
C TYR A 102 -9.36 9.37 1.35
N PRO A 103 -9.69 10.56 0.79
CA PRO A 103 -9.14 11.82 1.29
C PRO A 103 -9.51 12.13 2.74
N ASP A 104 -10.72 11.83 3.20
CA ASP A 104 -11.24 12.22 4.51
C ASP A 104 -11.49 11.05 5.47
N ARG A 105 -11.24 9.82 5.01
CA ARG A 105 -11.56 8.59 5.76
C ARG A 105 -10.75 7.41 5.25
N LEU A 106 -10.79 6.34 6.02
CA LEU A 106 -10.34 5.01 5.63
C LEU A 106 -11.36 3.99 6.08
N THR A 107 -11.68 3.06 5.20
CA THR A 107 -12.68 2.02 5.46
C THR A 107 -12.07 0.65 5.25
N VAL A 108 -12.28 -0.24 6.21
CA VAL A 108 -11.90 -1.65 6.10
C VAL A 108 -13.15 -2.46 5.77
N TYR A 109 -13.06 -3.29 4.74
CA TYR A 109 -14.12 -4.12 4.22
C TYR A 109 -13.76 -5.61 4.30
N SER A 110 -14.76 -6.44 4.55
CA SER A 110 -14.73 -7.88 4.35
C SER A 110 -15.47 -8.22 3.05
N LEU A 111 -14.85 -8.98 2.17
CA LEU A 111 -15.49 -9.48 0.96
C LEU A 111 -16.24 -10.78 1.29
N ILE A 112 -17.55 -10.78 1.08
CA ILE A 112 -18.40 -11.95 1.25
C ILE A 112 -18.81 -12.43 -0.14
N VAL A 113 -18.38 -13.64 -0.51
CA VAL A 113 -18.76 -14.28 -1.77
C VAL A 113 -19.77 -15.37 -1.48
N THR A 114 -21.03 -15.18 -1.89
CA THR A 114 -22.08 -16.19 -1.75
C THR A 114 -22.25 -16.95 -3.06
N THR A 115 -22.03 -18.27 -3.01
CA THR A 115 -22.30 -19.17 -4.15
C THR A 115 -23.80 -19.47 -4.24
N GLY A 116 -24.45 -19.08 -5.34
CA GLY A 116 -25.86 -19.42 -5.58
C GLY A 116 -26.07 -20.92 -5.79
N GLN A 117 -27.14 -21.49 -5.22
CA GLN A 117 -27.45 -22.93 -5.30
C GLN A 117 -27.98 -23.39 -6.69
N THR A 118 -28.26 -22.48 -7.63
CA THR A 118 -28.99 -22.78 -8.87
C THR A 118 -28.31 -22.30 -10.17
N GLY A 119 -26.98 -22.12 -10.17
CA GLY A 119 -26.25 -21.72 -11.39
C GLY A 119 -26.46 -20.26 -11.81
N TYR A 120 -27.25 -19.49 -11.05
CA TYR A 120 -27.34 -18.03 -11.18
C TYR A 120 -26.27 -17.37 -10.30
N GLY A 121 -25.05 -17.24 -10.85
CA GLY A 121 -24.01 -16.29 -10.44
C GLY A 121 -23.42 -16.40 -9.02
N HIS A 122 -22.17 -15.98 -8.88
CA HIS A 122 -21.62 -15.63 -7.57
C HIS A 122 -22.15 -14.25 -7.18
N GLN A 123 -22.78 -14.12 -6.00
CA GLN A 123 -23.11 -12.81 -5.47
C GLN A 123 -22.04 -12.39 -4.47
N SER A 124 -21.20 -11.45 -4.88
CA SER A 124 -20.20 -10.84 -3.99
C SER A 124 -20.75 -9.55 -3.39
N LYS A 125 -20.47 -9.33 -2.11
CA LYS A 125 -20.82 -8.10 -1.39
C LYS A 125 -19.65 -7.67 -0.52
N LEU A 126 -19.38 -6.36 -0.48
CA LEU A 126 -18.51 -5.78 0.54
C LEU A 126 -19.33 -5.42 1.77
N ASN A 127 -18.87 -5.92 2.92
CA ASN A 127 -19.38 -5.51 4.21
C ASN A 127 -18.34 -4.60 4.88
N THR A 128 -18.76 -3.44 5.38
CA THR A 128 -17.88 -2.54 6.14
C THR A 128 -17.63 -3.16 7.52
N ALA A 129 -16.37 -3.44 7.84
CA ALA A 129 -15.97 -3.89 9.17
C ALA A 129 -15.93 -2.70 10.14
N TYR A 130 -15.17 -1.67 9.78
CA TYR A 130 -15.11 -0.40 10.50
C TYR A 130 -14.57 0.72 9.60
N GLN A 131 -14.67 1.94 10.09
CA GLN A 131 -14.21 3.13 9.39
C GLN A 131 -13.56 4.11 10.35
N HIS A 132 -12.46 4.71 9.92
CA HIS A 132 -11.80 5.84 10.58
C HIS A 132 -12.09 7.13 9.81
N MET A 133 -12.63 8.13 10.50
CA MET A 133 -12.78 9.48 9.94
C MET A 133 -11.53 10.30 10.26
N PHE A 134 -11.01 11.02 9.27
CA PHE A 134 -9.82 11.83 9.44
C PHE A 134 -10.16 13.28 9.75
N GLN A 135 -9.36 13.88 10.62
CA GLN A 135 -9.37 15.33 10.84
C GLN A 135 -8.55 16.08 9.77
N ARG A 136 -7.69 15.35 9.06
CA ARG A 136 -6.72 15.87 8.07
C ARG A 136 -6.85 15.05 6.80
N HIS A 137 -6.59 15.66 5.66
CA HIS A 137 -6.67 14.93 4.40
C HIS A 137 -5.50 13.98 4.23
N ALA A 138 -5.80 12.72 3.88
CA ALA A 138 -4.79 11.70 3.66
C ALA A 138 -4.09 11.86 2.30
N HIS A 139 -2.80 11.53 2.25
CA HIS A 139 -2.02 11.40 1.03
C HIS A 139 -1.84 9.93 0.63
N SER A 140 -1.42 9.09 1.58
CA SER A 140 -1.01 7.70 1.30
C SER A 140 -0.94 6.89 2.58
N LEU A 141 -0.84 5.58 2.42
CA LEU A 141 -0.88 4.57 3.46
C LEU A 141 0.33 3.64 3.37
N VAL A 142 0.83 3.19 4.52
CA VAL A 142 1.74 2.06 4.62
C VAL A 142 1.16 1.06 5.61
N THR A 143 1.29 -0.23 5.30
CA THR A 143 0.85 -1.32 6.17
C THR A 143 2.03 -2.14 6.65
N GLY A 144 1.88 -2.81 7.78
CA GLY A 144 2.90 -3.72 8.28
C GLY A 144 2.76 -4.05 9.76
N HIS A 145 3.72 -4.81 10.24
CA HIS A 145 3.78 -5.30 11.61
C HIS A 145 4.58 -4.30 12.47
N PHE A 146 4.04 -3.09 12.67
CA PHE A 146 4.73 -2.04 13.44
C PHE A 146 4.91 -2.47 14.90
N GLY A 147 6.04 -2.14 15.52
CA GLY A 147 6.35 -2.59 16.88
C GLY A 147 6.58 -4.10 16.98
N SER A 148 6.85 -4.78 15.86
CA SER A 148 7.03 -6.23 15.78
C SER A 148 5.85 -7.06 16.30
N VAL A 149 4.62 -6.53 16.16
CA VAL A 149 3.38 -7.26 16.48
C VAL A 149 3.25 -8.50 15.59
N LYS A 150 2.70 -9.59 16.11
CA LYS A 150 2.51 -10.84 15.38
C LYS A 150 1.04 -11.11 15.09
N GLY A 151 0.76 -11.64 13.89
CA GLY A 151 -0.57 -12.12 13.51
C GLY A 151 -1.59 -11.02 13.24
N LYS A 152 -1.15 -9.77 13.15
CA LYS A 152 -2.00 -8.60 12.88
C LYS A 152 -1.23 -7.63 12.00
N ASP A 153 -1.92 -7.03 11.05
CA ASP A 153 -1.36 -5.94 10.26
C ASP A 153 -1.87 -4.61 10.81
N LEU A 154 -0.92 -3.74 11.13
CA LEU A 154 -1.18 -2.36 11.47
C LEU A 154 -1.02 -1.50 10.22
N PHE A 155 -1.50 -0.28 10.30
CA PHE A 155 -1.38 0.64 9.18
C PHE A 155 -1.20 2.07 9.65
N ALA A 156 -0.48 2.84 8.86
CA ALA A 156 -0.16 4.23 9.12
C ALA A 156 -0.56 5.06 7.92
N VAL A 157 -1.11 6.24 8.19
CA VAL A 157 -1.57 7.18 7.18
C VAL A 157 -0.72 8.43 7.26
N LEU A 158 -0.11 8.80 6.13
CA LEU A 158 0.55 10.09 5.95
C LEU A 158 -0.49 11.08 5.43
N SER A 159 -0.69 12.15 6.19
CA SER A 159 -1.55 13.28 5.82
C SER A 159 -0.82 14.25 4.90
N LEU A 160 -1.57 15.06 4.14
CA LEU A 160 -1.03 16.08 3.23
C LEU A 160 -0.18 17.14 3.94
N ASP A 161 -0.34 17.32 5.25
CA ASP A 161 0.39 18.27 6.08
C ASP A 161 1.59 17.65 6.81
N GLY A 162 1.93 16.38 6.53
CA GLY A 162 3.10 15.71 7.09
C GLY A 162 2.87 15.06 8.44
N CYS A 163 1.61 14.93 8.87
CA CYS A 163 1.25 14.13 10.03
C CYS A 163 1.17 12.63 9.66
N ILE A 164 1.97 11.80 10.33
CA ILE A 164 1.82 10.33 10.31
C ILE A 164 0.90 9.94 11.46
N THR A 165 -0.23 9.32 11.16
CA THR A 165 -1.11 8.70 12.16
C THR A 165 -1.04 7.19 12.05
N VAL A 166 -0.67 6.53 13.15
CA VAL A 166 -0.63 5.06 13.25
C VAL A 166 -1.94 4.55 13.84
N TYR A 167 -2.48 3.51 13.23
CA TYR A 167 -3.71 2.83 13.64
C TYR A 167 -3.41 1.40 14.08
N GLU A 168 -3.92 1.04 15.25
CA GLU A 168 -3.92 -0.32 15.77
C GLU A 168 -5.25 -0.98 15.43
N GLN A 169 -5.45 -1.30 14.14
CA GLN A 169 -6.70 -1.84 13.60
C GLN A 169 -7.90 -0.89 13.85
N GLU A 170 -8.83 -1.24 14.73
CA GLU A 170 -10.02 -0.45 15.05
C GLU A 170 -9.72 0.80 15.90
N SER A 171 -8.52 0.92 16.47
CA SER A 171 -8.15 2.03 17.34
C SER A 171 -7.05 2.90 16.74
N ILE A 172 -6.97 4.15 17.19
CA ILE A 172 -5.87 5.06 16.87
C ILE A 172 -4.77 4.81 17.89
N GLY A 173 -3.54 4.56 17.44
CA GLY A 173 -2.37 4.44 18.29
C GLY A 173 -1.83 5.82 18.67
N PHE A 174 -1.22 6.53 17.72
CA PHE A 174 -0.69 7.87 17.93
C PHE A 174 -0.57 8.65 16.61
N SER A 175 -0.31 9.94 16.71
CA SER A 175 -0.03 10.82 15.57
C SER A 175 1.28 11.57 15.81
N CYS A 176 2.04 11.86 14.76
CA CYS A 176 3.28 12.62 14.87
C CYS A 176 3.55 13.42 13.60
N PHE A 177 4.01 14.67 13.76
CA PHE A 177 4.43 15.49 12.64
C PHE A 177 5.89 15.25 12.26
N LEU A 178 6.13 15.10 10.96
CA LEU A 178 7.47 15.03 10.41
C LEU A 178 8.18 16.40 10.49
N PRO A 179 9.45 16.45 10.90
CA PRO A 179 10.21 17.70 10.94
C PRO A 179 10.57 18.15 9.52
N GLY A 180 10.49 19.46 9.26
CA GLY A 180 10.93 20.02 7.98
C GLY A 180 10.07 19.61 6.77
N PHE A 181 8.82 19.22 7.03
CA PHE A 181 7.88 18.80 6.00
C PHE A 181 7.45 19.96 5.11
N LEU A 182 7.27 19.69 3.81
CA LEU A 182 6.74 20.64 2.83
C LEU A 182 5.69 19.99 1.94
N LEU A 183 6.05 18.85 1.32
CA LEU A 183 5.16 18.04 0.50
C LEU A 183 5.32 16.56 0.89
N PRO A 184 4.24 15.77 0.83
CA PRO A 184 4.32 14.34 1.05
C PRO A 184 5.05 13.68 -0.11
N GLY A 185 5.96 12.75 0.22
CA GLY A 185 6.67 11.93 -0.73
C GLY A 185 6.36 10.45 -0.53
N PRO A 186 6.87 9.58 -1.42
CA PRO A 186 6.83 8.14 -1.23
C PRO A 186 7.47 7.74 0.10
N TRP A 187 6.90 6.72 0.74
CA TRP A 187 7.33 6.26 2.05
C TRP A 187 7.00 4.78 2.21
N GLY A 188 7.65 4.13 3.17
CA GLY A 188 7.52 2.70 3.40
C GLY A 188 7.89 2.33 4.82
N TYR A 189 7.72 1.06 5.16
CA TYR A 189 8.08 0.52 6.46
C TYR A 189 8.99 -0.69 6.32
N THR A 190 10.03 -0.75 7.14
CA THR A 190 10.94 -1.90 7.21
C THR A 190 10.72 -2.70 8.48
N PRO A 191 10.18 -3.92 8.39
CA PRO A 191 9.88 -4.75 9.57
C PRO A 191 11.10 -5.12 10.41
N LYS A 192 12.27 -5.28 9.78
CA LYS A 192 13.48 -5.74 10.48
C LYS A 192 14.07 -4.68 11.41
N SER A 193 14.08 -3.42 11.00
CA SER A 193 14.55 -2.28 11.80
C SER A 193 13.42 -1.56 12.53
N ASP A 194 12.16 -2.00 12.36
CA ASP A 194 10.95 -1.38 12.92
C ASP A 194 10.94 0.14 12.69
N SER A 195 11.12 0.52 11.42
CA SER A 195 11.35 1.91 11.03
C SER A 195 10.57 2.28 9.78
N PHE A 196 10.07 3.52 9.76
CA PHE A 196 9.50 4.15 8.58
C PHE A 196 10.57 4.87 7.78
N LEU A 197 10.47 4.73 6.47
CA LEU A 197 11.29 5.42 5.49
C LEU A 197 10.43 6.48 4.85
N VAL A 198 10.84 7.73 4.92
CA VAL A 198 10.10 8.85 4.34
C VAL A 198 11.03 9.62 3.43
N VAL A 199 10.56 9.93 2.22
CA VAL A 199 11.28 10.84 1.32
C VAL A 199 10.76 12.26 1.53
N GLY A 200 11.66 13.15 1.94
CA GLY A 200 11.38 14.57 2.08
C GLY A 200 11.34 15.31 0.75
N ALA A 201 10.70 16.47 0.73
CA ALA A 201 10.67 17.37 -0.43
C ALA A 201 12.06 17.93 -0.80
N ASP A 202 13.03 17.82 0.10
CA ASP A 202 14.44 18.13 -0.12
C ASP A 202 15.21 16.97 -0.79
N TRP A 203 14.52 15.92 -1.22
CA TRP A 203 15.09 14.70 -1.83
C TRP A 203 16.00 13.91 -0.89
N SER A 204 15.79 14.08 0.43
CA SER A 204 16.44 13.24 1.44
C SER A 204 15.56 12.05 1.78
N LEU A 205 16.15 10.85 1.72
CA LEU A 205 15.58 9.64 2.32
C LEU A 205 15.88 9.67 3.81
N GLN A 206 14.85 9.64 4.64
CA GLN A 206 14.93 9.76 6.09
C GLN A 206 14.34 8.51 6.75
N CYS A 207 15.03 7.97 7.76
CA CYS A 207 14.58 6.79 8.49
C CYS A 207 14.18 7.16 9.91
N TYR A 208 12.95 6.84 10.31
CA TYR A 208 12.40 7.11 11.64
C TYR A 208 11.97 5.81 12.32
N LYS A 209 12.53 5.52 13.49
CA LYS A 209 12.08 4.35 14.28
C LYS A 209 10.64 4.52 14.73
N TYR A 210 9.89 3.43 14.70
CA TYR A 210 8.53 3.36 15.22
C TYR A 210 8.42 3.93 16.65
N GLN A 211 9.29 3.46 17.54
CA GLN A 211 9.31 3.91 18.94
C GLN A 211 9.61 5.41 19.09
N SER A 212 10.48 5.96 18.23
CA SER A 212 10.80 7.39 18.27
C SER A 212 9.60 8.25 17.88
N LEU A 213 8.83 7.82 16.88
CA LEU A 213 7.58 8.49 16.49
C LEU A 213 6.51 8.41 17.59
N ALA A 214 6.36 7.23 18.22
CA ALA A 214 5.41 7.03 19.30
C ALA A 214 5.68 7.96 20.50
N THR A 215 6.95 8.15 20.85
CA THR A 215 7.34 8.95 22.03
C THR A 215 7.29 10.47 21.75
N SER A 216 7.40 10.90 20.49
CA SER A 216 7.41 12.33 20.15
C SER A 216 6.06 13.03 20.34
N ASN A 217 4.94 12.29 20.28
CA ASN A 217 3.59 12.85 20.42
C ASN A 217 3.31 13.42 21.82
N GLU A 218 3.98 12.90 22.86
CA GLU A 218 3.75 13.33 24.25
C GLU A 218 4.25 14.76 24.51
N ASN A 219 5.12 15.32 23.66
CA ASN A 219 5.82 16.58 23.94
C ASN A 219 5.12 17.84 23.42
N GLU A 220 4.05 17.75 22.63
CA GLU A 220 3.35 18.95 22.13
C GLU A 220 2.34 19.54 23.12
N LYS A 221 1.94 18.81 24.18
CA LYS A 221 0.98 19.31 25.18
C LYS A 221 1.60 20.16 26.30
N ASP A 222 2.92 20.24 26.41
CA ASP A 222 3.62 21.01 27.44
C ASP A 222 4.39 22.21 26.87
N THR A 223 3.66 23.20 26.35
CA THR A 223 4.24 24.48 25.88
C THR A 223 4.67 25.43 27.01
N ASN A 224 5.11 24.92 28.18
CA ASN A 224 5.51 25.79 29.29
C ASN A 224 6.76 25.38 30.10
N ASN A 225 7.52 24.35 29.73
CA ASN A 225 8.74 24.02 30.47
C ASN A 225 10.03 24.01 29.62
N LYS A 226 10.98 24.82 30.09
CA LYS A 226 12.36 25.01 29.61
C LYS A 226 13.24 23.80 29.89
N SER A 227 12.94 22.65 29.29
CA SER A 227 13.87 21.53 29.16
C SER A 227 13.73 20.99 27.75
N GLY A 228 14.76 21.17 26.93
CA GLY A 228 14.75 20.85 25.50
C GLY A 228 14.29 19.41 25.24
N GLY A 229 13.02 19.26 24.88
CA GLY A 229 12.47 18.01 24.37
C GLY A 229 13.24 17.62 23.11
N ARG A 230 13.59 16.34 22.97
CA ARG A 230 14.21 15.83 21.75
C ARG A 230 13.23 16.05 20.60
N ARG A 231 13.51 17.06 19.76
CA ARG A 231 12.89 17.21 18.45
C ARG A 231 13.07 15.88 17.71
N LEU A 232 11.97 15.34 17.16
CA LEU A 232 12.02 14.12 16.35
C LEU A 232 13.13 14.27 15.31
N ALA A 233 14.05 13.32 15.31
CA ALA A 233 15.21 13.30 14.43
C ALA A 233 15.29 11.93 13.76
N PRO A 234 15.64 11.88 12.46
CA PRO A 234 15.83 10.62 11.77
C PRO A 234 17.06 9.89 12.34
N GLU A 235 17.00 8.55 12.35
CA GLU A 235 18.14 7.69 12.72
C GLU A 235 19.29 7.85 11.72
N TRP A 236 18.94 7.90 10.43
CA TRP A 236 19.87 8.18 9.36
C TRP A 236 19.14 8.90 8.23
N THR A 237 19.93 9.63 7.44
CA THR A 237 19.45 10.30 6.22
C THR A 237 20.38 9.98 5.06
N TYR A 238 19.84 9.99 3.84
CA TYR A 238 20.62 9.87 2.61
C TYR A 238 20.07 10.82 1.56
N GLN A 239 20.94 11.63 0.95
CA GLN A 239 20.54 12.56 -0.10
C GLN A 239 20.48 11.84 -1.45
N LEU A 240 19.30 11.72 -2.04
CA LEU A 240 19.11 11.09 -3.35
C LEU A 240 19.45 12.06 -4.49
N GLY A 241 19.23 13.37 -4.28
CA GLY A 241 19.57 14.42 -5.25
C GLY A 241 18.60 14.55 -6.42
N GLU A 242 17.50 13.80 -6.41
CA GLU A 242 16.44 13.85 -7.41
C GLU A 242 15.11 13.40 -6.79
N ALA A 243 13.99 13.75 -7.44
CA ALA A 243 12.67 13.37 -6.98
C ALA A 243 12.44 11.85 -7.09
N VAL A 244 11.78 11.30 -6.08
CA VAL A 244 11.45 9.88 -5.96
C VAL A 244 10.03 9.65 -6.46
N LEU A 245 9.86 8.62 -7.27
CA LEU A 245 8.56 8.17 -7.76
C LEU A 245 7.92 7.18 -6.79
N ASP A 246 8.68 6.18 -6.33
CA ASP A 246 8.16 5.13 -5.49
C ASP A 246 9.26 4.44 -4.64
N VAL A 247 8.86 3.88 -3.50
CA VAL A 247 9.71 3.20 -2.51
C VAL A 247 9.10 1.85 -2.17
N ILE A 248 9.84 0.78 -2.45
CA ILE A 248 9.43 -0.59 -2.13
C ILE A 248 10.42 -1.20 -1.14
N VAL A 249 9.90 -1.67 -0.01
CA VAL A 249 10.68 -2.42 0.98
C VAL A 249 10.43 -3.91 0.78
N LEU A 250 11.50 -4.65 0.55
CA LEU A 250 11.48 -6.09 0.40
C LEU A 250 12.02 -6.75 1.65
N SER A 251 11.24 -7.65 2.24
CA SER A 251 11.64 -8.46 3.40
C SER A 251 11.29 -9.95 3.23
N PRO A 252 11.90 -10.63 2.25
CA PRO A 252 11.64 -12.05 1.99
C PRO A 252 12.16 -12.93 3.15
N GLN A 253 11.55 -14.11 3.31
CA GLN A 253 12.08 -15.10 4.24
C GLN A 253 13.45 -15.61 3.78
N GLY A 254 14.43 -15.63 4.67
CA GLY A 254 15.76 -16.19 4.41
C GLY A 254 16.76 -15.26 3.72
N PHE A 255 16.37 -14.07 3.24
CA PHE A 255 17.30 -13.08 2.66
C PHE A 255 17.30 -11.78 3.47
N PRO A 256 18.42 -11.01 3.46
CA PRO A 256 18.45 -9.71 4.11
C PRO A 256 17.49 -8.75 3.40
N PRO A 257 16.69 -7.96 4.15
CA PRO A 257 15.80 -6.99 3.55
C PRO A 257 16.57 -5.96 2.74
N CYS A 258 15.89 -5.40 1.74
CA CYS A 258 16.41 -4.32 0.94
C CYS A 258 15.34 -3.27 0.69
N ILE A 259 15.80 -2.04 0.59
CA ILE A 259 14.97 -0.89 0.28
C ILE A 259 15.30 -0.54 -1.17
N VAL A 260 14.29 -0.51 -2.01
CA VAL A 260 14.44 -0.23 -3.43
C VAL A 260 13.69 1.05 -3.73
N ILE A 261 14.35 1.99 -4.42
CA ILE A 261 13.81 3.31 -4.67
C ILE A 261 13.95 3.62 -6.16
N LEU A 262 12.84 4.01 -6.76
CA LEU A 262 12.79 4.47 -8.13
C LEU A 262 12.72 6.00 -8.13
N THR A 263 13.65 6.63 -8.85
CA THR A 263 13.66 8.07 -9.10
C THR A 263 13.38 8.33 -10.58
N HIS A 264 13.35 9.60 -10.99
CA HIS A 264 13.17 9.96 -12.39
C HIS A 264 14.29 9.44 -13.32
N HIS A 265 15.52 9.30 -12.82
CA HIS A 265 16.66 8.93 -13.67
C HIS A 265 17.50 7.78 -13.13
N SER A 266 17.19 7.26 -11.95
CA SER A 266 17.99 6.21 -11.32
C SER A 266 17.12 5.21 -10.56
N PHE A 267 17.77 4.10 -10.23
CA PHE A 267 17.22 3.05 -9.41
C PHE A 267 18.23 2.74 -8.31
N PHE A 268 17.83 2.97 -7.06
CA PHE A 268 18.67 2.79 -5.89
C PHE A 268 18.28 1.53 -5.14
N CYS A 269 19.29 0.84 -4.59
CA CYS A 269 19.08 -0.26 -3.67
C CYS A 269 19.90 -0.02 -2.40
N PHE A 270 19.23 0.00 -1.25
CA PHE A 270 19.85 0.16 0.06
C PHE A 270 19.71 -1.12 0.90
N LYS A 271 20.63 -1.27 1.85
CA LYS A 271 20.43 -2.13 3.03
C LYS A 271 19.48 -1.42 3.99
N ASP A 272 18.88 -2.19 4.88
CA ASP A 272 18.00 -1.71 5.96
C ASP A 272 18.63 -0.62 6.85
N ASN A 273 19.95 -0.65 7.03
CA ASN A 273 20.69 0.34 7.80
C ASN A 273 21.06 1.62 7.02
N GLY A 274 20.45 1.86 5.86
CA GLY A 274 20.73 3.03 5.01
C GLY A 274 22.01 2.94 4.18
N VAL A 275 22.78 1.84 4.27
CA VAL A 275 23.98 1.67 3.43
C VAL A 275 23.57 1.33 1.99
N LEU A 276 23.97 2.18 1.05
CA LEU A 276 23.77 1.98 -0.38
C LEU A 276 24.45 0.69 -0.87
N LYS A 277 23.69 -0.19 -1.53
CA LYS A 277 24.20 -1.41 -2.18
C LYS A 277 24.66 -1.12 -3.61
N PHE A 278 23.78 -0.53 -4.41
CA PHE A 278 24.08 -0.15 -5.78
C PHE A 278 23.12 0.95 -6.26
N VAL A 279 23.53 1.61 -7.34
CA VAL A 279 22.71 2.55 -8.10
C VAL A 279 22.81 2.18 -9.57
N LYS A 280 21.67 2.16 -10.25
CA LYS A 280 21.60 2.00 -11.70
C LYS A 280 20.95 3.24 -12.30
N LYS A 281 21.71 3.97 -13.12
CA LYS A 281 21.15 5.04 -13.96
C LYS A 281 20.26 4.42 -15.04
N LEU A 282 19.09 5.02 -15.24
CA LEU A 282 18.12 4.67 -16.27
C LEU A 282 18.29 5.62 -17.46
N GLU A 283 18.20 5.06 -18.66
CA GLU A 283 18.31 5.82 -19.93
C GLU A 283 16.92 6.19 -20.49
N TYR A 284 15.89 6.06 -19.67
CA TYR A 284 14.50 6.34 -19.97
C TYR A 284 13.81 6.92 -18.73
N ASN A 285 12.64 7.53 -18.92
CA ASN A 285 11.81 8.03 -17.82
C ASN A 285 10.90 6.90 -17.33
N PRO A 286 11.12 6.34 -16.14
CA PRO A 286 10.26 5.30 -15.60
C PRO A 286 8.93 5.91 -15.12
N SER A 287 7.85 5.13 -15.21
CA SER A 287 6.53 5.52 -14.69
C SER A 287 6.22 4.86 -13.35
N SER A 288 6.55 3.57 -13.22
CA SER A 288 6.35 2.76 -12.03
C SER A 288 7.33 1.59 -12.01
N PHE A 289 7.46 0.93 -10.87
CA PHE A 289 8.18 -0.34 -10.78
C PHE A 289 7.52 -1.25 -9.75
N THR A 290 7.83 -2.54 -9.84
CA THR A 290 7.54 -3.49 -8.77
C THR A 290 8.73 -4.42 -8.63
N ALA A 291 9.01 -4.85 -7.41
CA ALA A 291 10.08 -5.80 -7.13
C ALA A 291 9.45 -7.09 -6.58
N TYR A 292 9.65 -8.19 -7.30
CA TYR A 292 9.01 -9.47 -7.03
C TYR A 292 10.03 -10.61 -7.04
N TYR A 293 9.65 -11.71 -6.41
CA TYR A 293 10.40 -12.97 -6.45
C TYR A 293 9.77 -13.88 -7.51
N ILE A 294 10.60 -14.71 -8.15
CA ILE A 294 10.19 -15.74 -9.10
C ILE A 294 10.40 -17.09 -8.42
#